data_AF-A0AAN8EDZ4-F1
#
_entry.id   AF-A0AAN8EDZ4-F1
#
_cell.length_a   1.000
_cell.length_b   1.000
_cell.length_c   1.000
_cell.angle_alpha   90.00
_cell.angle_beta   90.00
_cell.angle_gamma   90.00
#
_symmetry.space_group_name_H-M   'P 1'
#
loop_
_entity.id
_entity.type
_entity.pdbx_description
1 polymer ?
#
loop_
_entity_poly.entity_id
_entity_poly.type
_entity_poly.pdbx_seq_one_letter_code
_entity_poly.pdbx_strand_id
1 'polypeptide(L)'
;MSDRVSVDERIHPGHAITSPSSEYTLIFQEDSNLVLYRNNDDGQEAIWASNTMHGEDESSENKSLILQGDGNFVLYGAEGETLWASGSGYEGVGSPFVVVQDDGNVCLYDDEVEGRHWETGTAQ
;
A
#
# COMPACT_ATOMS: atom_id res chain seq x y z
N MET A 1 -16.00 -2.46 -2.14
CA MET A 1 -14.55 -2.60 -1.96
C MET A 1 -14.12 -1.51 -0.99
N SER A 2 -13.15 -1.80 -0.11
CA SER A 2 -12.62 -0.81 0.83
C SER A 2 -11.57 0.04 0.11
N ASP A 3 -11.63 1.35 0.29
CA ASP A 3 -10.66 2.34 -0.21
C ASP A 3 -9.48 2.55 0.76
N ARG A 4 -9.55 1.91 1.93
CA ARG A 4 -8.63 2.10 3.04
C ARG A 4 -8.09 0.80 3.63
N VAL A 5 -6.90 0.89 4.21
CA VAL A 5 -6.23 -0.13 5.02
C VAL A 5 -6.11 0.37 6.45
N SER A 6 -6.53 -0.45 7.41
CA SER A 6 -6.45 -0.15 8.85
C SER A 6 -5.24 -0.81 9.50
N VAL A 7 -4.89 -0.40 10.71
CA VAL A 7 -3.85 -1.06 11.51
C VAL A 7 -4.12 -2.56 11.64
N ASP A 8 -3.05 -3.34 11.54
CA ASP A 8 -3.02 -4.81 11.61
C ASP A 8 -3.80 -5.53 10.49
N GLU A 9 -4.37 -4.79 9.54
CA GLU A 9 -4.95 -5.35 8.35
C GLU A 9 -3.85 -5.86 7.42
N ARG A 10 -3.89 -7.17 7.13
CA ARG A 10 -2.95 -7.84 6.25
C ARG A 10 -3.56 -8.00 4.87
N ILE A 11 -2.88 -7.45 3.88
CA ILE A 11 -3.20 -7.60 2.47
C ILE A 11 -2.25 -8.63 1.88
N HIS A 12 -2.82 -9.65 1.26
CA HIS A 12 -2.06 -10.73 0.63
C HIS A 12 -1.88 -10.47 -0.86
N PRO A 13 -0.91 -11.12 -1.52
CA PRO A 13 -0.77 -11.03 -2.96
C PRO A 13 -2.09 -11.30 -3.70
N GLY A 14 -2.29 -10.62 -4.82
CA GLY A 14 -3.52 -10.64 -5.61
C GLY A 14 -4.63 -9.71 -5.09
N HIS A 15 -4.51 -9.15 -3.89
CA HIS A 15 -5.49 -8.19 -3.37
C HIS A 15 -5.18 -6.76 -3.84
N ALA A 16 -6.26 -6.01 -4.04
CA ALA A 16 -6.22 -4.64 -4.51
C ALA A 16 -7.07 -3.73 -3.62
N ILE A 17 -6.60 -2.50 -3.44
CA ILE A 17 -7.33 -1.39 -2.83
C ILE A 17 -7.62 -0.40 -3.96
N THR A 18 -8.86 0.00 -4.11
CA THR A 18 -9.29 0.85 -5.23
C THR A 18 -9.87 2.15 -4.69
N SER A 19 -9.55 3.26 -5.35
CA SER A 19 -10.08 4.57 -5.02
C SER A 19 -11.61 4.62 -5.19
N PRO A 20 -12.33 5.51 -4.49
CA PRO A 20 -13.77 5.67 -4.66
C PRO A 20 -14.23 5.91 -6.10
N SER A 21 -13.46 6.64 -6.92
CA SER A 21 -13.73 6.86 -8.35
C SER A 21 -13.44 5.64 -9.22
N SER A 22 -12.75 4.63 -8.69
CA SER A 22 -12.23 3.47 -9.42
C SER A 22 -11.18 3.79 -10.48
N GLU A 23 -10.67 5.02 -10.52
CA GLU A 23 -9.61 5.43 -11.44
C GLU A 23 -8.21 5.04 -10.95
N TYR A 24 -8.04 4.73 -9.65
CA TYR A 24 -6.76 4.31 -9.11
C TYR A 24 -6.87 3.02 -8.32
N THR A 25 -5.93 2.12 -8.55
CA THR A 25 -5.87 0.81 -7.86
C THR A 25 -4.46 0.53 -7.39
N LEU A 26 -4.28 0.39 -6.08
CA LEU A 26 -3.07 -0.15 -5.49
C LEU A 26 -3.20 -1.67 -5.39
N ILE A 27 -2.32 -2.42 -6.05
CA ILE A 27 -2.34 -3.87 -6.06
C ILE A 27 -1.04 -4.43 -5.49
N PHE A 28 -1.18 -5.38 -4.57
CA PHE A 28 -0.06 -6.23 -4.17
C PHE A 28 0.01 -7.43 -5.12
N GLN A 29 0.97 -7.42 -6.04
CA GLN A 29 1.11 -8.42 -7.09
C GLN A 29 1.75 -9.72 -6.57
N GLU A 30 1.52 -10.83 -7.27
CA GLU A 30 2.05 -12.16 -6.91
C GLU A 30 3.59 -12.24 -6.97
N ASP A 31 4.20 -11.40 -7.81
CA ASP A 31 5.64 -11.21 -7.98
C ASP A 31 6.30 -10.40 -6.86
N SER A 32 5.60 -10.19 -5.75
CA SER A 32 6.08 -9.43 -4.59
C SER A 32 6.24 -7.93 -4.84
N ASN A 33 5.65 -7.39 -5.92
CA ASN A 33 5.67 -5.95 -6.20
C ASN A 33 4.38 -5.28 -5.72
N LEU A 34 4.49 -4.08 -5.14
CA LEU A 34 3.35 -3.24 -4.79
C LEU A 34 3.27 -2.13 -5.84
N VAL A 35 2.16 -2.07 -6.58
CA VAL A 35 2.04 -1.16 -7.73
C VAL A 35 0.75 -0.37 -7.65
N LEU A 36 0.86 0.94 -7.86
CA LEU A 36 -0.28 1.83 -8.06
C LEU A 36 -0.53 1.97 -9.55
N TYR A 37 -1.72 1.58 -9.97
CA TYR A 37 -2.20 1.74 -11.32
C TYR A 37 -3.22 2.87 -11.41
N ARG A 38 -3.17 3.62 -12.51
CA ARG A 38 -4.28 4.41 -13.02
C ARG A 38 -5.08 3.55 -14.00
N ASN A 39 -6.38 3.41 -13.78
CA ASN A 39 -7.31 2.71 -14.64
C ASN A 39 -7.91 3.70 -15.64
N ASN A 40 -7.72 3.43 -16.93
CA ASN A 40 -8.26 4.20 -18.04
C ASN A 40 -9.05 3.27 -18.98
N ASP A 41 -9.75 3.84 -19.96
CA ASP A 41 -10.48 3.06 -20.97
C ASP A 41 -9.57 2.10 -21.77
N ASP A 42 -8.29 2.45 -21.91
CA ASP A 42 -7.28 1.66 -22.63
C ASP A 42 -6.59 0.58 -21.77
N GLY A 43 -6.93 0.49 -20.47
CA GLY A 43 -6.35 -0.47 -19.52
C GLY A 43 -5.74 0.18 -18.29
N GLN A 44 -4.76 -0.48 -17.68
CA GLN A 44 -4.10 -0.03 -16.46
C GLN A 44 -2.69 0.51 -16.75
N GLU A 45 -2.40 1.74 -16.33
CA GLU A 45 -1.09 2.39 -16.42
C GLU A 45 -0.42 2.42 -15.04
N ALA A 46 0.78 1.83 -14.90
CA ALA A 46 1.51 1.87 -13.63
C ALA A 46 2.08 3.28 -13.40
N ILE A 47 1.66 3.95 -12.32
CA ILE A 47 2.11 5.31 -11.97
C ILE A 47 3.10 5.32 -10.79
N TRP A 48 3.13 4.26 -9.98
CA TRP A 48 4.12 4.06 -8.92
C TRP A 48 4.35 2.57 -8.66
N ALA A 49 5.55 2.20 -8.24
CA ALA A 49 5.87 0.84 -7.81
C ALA A 49 6.89 0.83 -6.66
N SER A 50 6.79 -0.15 -5.75
CA SER A 50 7.79 -0.40 -4.71
C SER A 50 9.11 -0.92 -5.28
N ASN A 51 9.10 -1.45 -6.51
CA ASN A 51 10.24 -2.06 -7.20
C ASN A 51 10.85 -3.23 -6.40
N THR A 52 9.99 -4.00 -5.74
CA THR A 52 10.37 -5.14 -4.89
C THR A 52 10.17 -6.49 -5.58
N MET A 53 10.08 -6.49 -6.91
CA MET A 53 9.87 -7.70 -7.70
C MET A 53 10.90 -8.77 -7.29
N HIS A 54 10.40 -9.81 -6.62
CA HIS A 54 11.14 -10.97 -6.17
C HIS A 54 10.31 -12.17 -6.59
N GLY A 55 10.97 -13.16 -7.22
CA GLY A 55 10.33 -14.21 -8.01
C GLY A 55 9.07 -14.85 -7.40
N GLU A 56 8.30 -15.50 -8.26
CA GLU A 56 6.99 -16.11 -7.97
C GLU A 56 7.08 -17.27 -6.95
N ASP A 57 8.29 -17.67 -6.53
CA ASP A 57 8.62 -19.01 -6.01
C ASP A 57 8.54 -19.20 -4.50
N GLU A 58 8.05 -18.23 -3.75
CA GLU A 58 7.87 -18.39 -2.30
C GLU A 58 6.41 -18.26 -1.94
N SER A 59 5.93 -19.17 -1.08
CA SER A 59 4.53 -19.29 -0.66
C SER A 59 3.89 -17.91 -0.46
N SER A 60 3.02 -17.52 -1.40
CA SER A 60 2.30 -16.24 -1.39
C SER A 60 1.46 -16.04 -0.13
N GLU A 61 1.18 -17.14 0.57
CA GLU A 61 0.50 -17.24 1.86
C GLU A 61 1.22 -16.47 2.98
N ASN A 62 2.55 -16.41 2.92
CA ASN A 62 3.38 -15.76 3.95
C ASN A 62 3.70 -14.30 3.63
N LYS A 63 3.55 -13.90 2.36
CA LYS A 63 3.75 -12.52 1.93
C LYS A 63 2.61 -11.64 2.44
N SER A 64 2.93 -10.43 2.90
CA SER A 64 1.91 -9.51 3.40
C SER A 64 2.29 -8.05 3.25
N LEU A 65 1.30 -7.23 2.95
CA LEU A 65 1.35 -5.78 3.08
C LEU A 65 0.52 -5.40 4.31
N ILE A 66 1.10 -4.69 5.26
CA ILE A 66 0.48 -4.39 6.55
C ILE A 66 0.74 -2.94 6.96
N LEU A 67 -0.30 -2.27 7.48
CA LEU A 67 -0.13 -1.06 8.26
C LEU A 67 0.11 -1.46 9.72
N GLN A 68 1.32 -1.22 10.20
CA GLN A 68 1.72 -1.55 11.56
C GLN A 68 1.19 -0.49 12.55
N GLY A 69 1.02 -0.89 13.82
CA GLY A 69 0.55 0.02 14.88
C GLY A 69 1.51 1.17 15.22
N ASP A 70 2.73 1.14 14.69
CA ASP A 70 3.69 2.25 14.77
C ASP A 70 3.55 3.25 13.60
N GLY A 71 2.52 3.10 12.75
CA GLY A 71 2.28 3.98 11.61
C GLY A 71 3.20 3.70 10.42
N ASN A 72 3.91 2.57 10.39
CA ASN A 72 4.70 2.14 9.26
C ASN A 72 3.89 1.25 8.32
N PHE A 73 3.92 1.53 7.01
CA PHE A 73 3.29 0.69 6.00
C PHE A 73 4.35 -0.19 5.35
N VAL A 74 4.25 -1.50 5.57
CA VAL A 74 5.36 -2.43 5.33
C VAL A 74 4.93 -3.58 4.46
N LEU A 75 5.75 -3.86 3.45
CA LEU A 75 5.68 -5.02 2.59
C LEU A 75 6.69 -6.07 3.07
N TYR A 76 6.17 -7.23 3.46
CA TYR A 76 6.93 -8.41 3.87
C TYR A 76 6.92 -9.47 2.78
N GLY A 77 8.08 -10.07 2.56
CA GLY A 77 8.25 -11.26 1.75
C GLY A 77 7.91 -12.53 2.54
N ALA A 78 8.14 -13.67 1.92
CA ALA A 78 7.64 -14.96 2.43
C ALA A 78 8.45 -15.52 3.61
N GLU A 79 9.70 -15.09 3.78
CA GLU A 79 10.55 -15.45 4.92
C GLU A 79 10.38 -14.46 6.08
N GLY A 80 9.48 -13.49 5.95
CA GLY A 80 9.26 -12.41 6.93
C GLY A 80 10.26 -11.26 6.81
N GLU A 81 11.08 -11.26 5.77
CA GLU A 81 11.97 -10.17 5.41
C GLU A 81 11.19 -8.94 4.93
N THR A 82 11.67 -7.75 5.28
CA THR A 82 11.09 -6.50 4.79
C THR A 82 11.58 -6.23 3.38
N LEU A 83 10.66 -6.26 2.41
CA LEU A 83 10.94 -5.92 1.01
C LEU A 83 10.87 -4.41 0.78
N TRP A 84 9.89 -3.76 1.40
CA TRP A 84 9.70 -2.30 1.32
C TRP A 84 9.00 -1.79 2.58
N ALA A 85 9.26 -0.53 2.92
CA ALA A 85 8.55 0.18 3.97
C ALA A 85 8.40 1.66 3.60
N SER A 86 7.30 2.30 4.02
CA SER A 86 7.10 3.75 3.87
C SER A 86 8.13 4.57 4.65
N GLY A 87 8.72 3.97 5.70
CA GLY A 87 9.67 4.66 6.57
C GLY A 87 9.00 5.70 7.47
N SER A 88 7.70 5.53 7.70
CA SER A 88 6.86 6.46 8.44
C SER A 88 6.61 6.05 9.90
N GLY A 89 7.28 5.00 10.39
CA GLY A 89 7.11 4.56 11.77
C GLY A 89 7.55 5.61 12.80
N TYR A 90 6.74 5.84 13.84
CA TYR A 90 7.08 6.78 14.92
C TYR A 90 6.41 6.44 16.26
N GLU A 91 6.86 7.06 17.37
CA GLU A 91 6.25 6.86 18.68
C GLU A 91 5.07 7.81 18.91
N GLY A 92 4.03 7.32 19.60
CA GLY A 92 2.83 8.13 19.89
C GLY A 92 1.82 8.18 18.75
N VAL A 93 1.89 7.20 17.85
CA VAL A 93 0.90 6.96 16.79
C VAL A 93 -0.50 6.80 17.38
N GLY A 94 -1.48 7.41 16.75
CA GLY A 94 -2.87 7.33 17.15
C GLY A 94 -3.61 6.22 16.40
N SER A 95 -4.45 6.63 15.46
CA SER A 95 -5.31 5.79 14.63
C SER A 95 -4.90 5.88 13.15
N PRO A 96 -3.72 5.36 12.75
CA PRO A 96 -3.27 5.54 11.39
C PRO A 96 -4.09 4.70 10.42
N PHE A 97 -4.24 5.20 9.20
CA PHE A 97 -4.86 4.48 8.09
C PHE A 97 -4.23 4.89 6.76
N VAL A 98 -4.20 3.95 5.81
CA VAL A 98 -3.77 4.20 4.43
C VAL A 98 -5.00 4.29 3.54
N VAL A 99 -5.03 5.24 2.61
CA VAL A 99 -6.12 5.42 1.64
C VAL A 99 -5.55 5.62 0.24
N VAL A 100 -6.20 4.99 -0.75
CA VAL A 100 -5.98 5.29 -2.17
C VAL A 100 -6.95 6.39 -2.58
N GLN A 101 -6.42 7.56 -2.92
CA GLN A 101 -7.22 8.75 -3.21
C GLN A 101 -7.52 8.87 -4.70
N ASP A 102 -8.61 9.58 -5.01
CA ASP A 102 -9.05 9.85 -6.39
C ASP A 102 -8.13 10.84 -7.13
N ASP A 103 -7.12 11.40 -6.45
CA ASP A 103 -6.07 12.21 -7.07
C ASP A 103 -4.87 11.35 -7.54
N GLY A 104 -4.88 10.04 -7.29
CA GLY A 104 -3.78 9.14 -7.64
C GLY A 104 -2.66 9.08 -6.63
N ASN A 105 -2.91 9.53 -5.40
CA ASN A 105 -1.98 9.41 -4.29
C ASN A 105 -2.39 8.25 -3.36
N VAL A 106 -1.38 7.57 -2.79
CA VAL A 106 -1.60 6.70 -1.64
C VAL A 106 -1.07 7.43 -0.43
N CYS A 107 -1.98 7.75 0.49
CA CYS A 107 -1.70 8.58 1.64
C CYS A 107 -1.88 7.80 2.92
N LEU A 108 -0.94 7.97 3.85
CA LEU A 108 -1.07 7.54 5.22
C LEU A 108 -1.44 8.76 6.06
N TYR A 109 -2.54 8.65 6.78
CA TYR A 109 -3.02 9.63 7.74
C TYR A 109 -2.92 9.05 9.14
N ASP A 110 -2.74 9.93 10.12
CA ASP A 110 -2.85 9.61 11.54
C ASP A 110 -3.57 10.77 12.24
N ASP A 111 -4.32 10.50 13.30
CA ASP A 111 -5.12 11.51 14.01
C ASP A 111 -4.31 12.28 15.07
N GLU A 112 -3.20 11.73 15.54
CA GLU A 112 -2.28 12.37 16.49
C GLU A 112 -1.36 13.41 15.84
N VAL A 113 -1.04 13.26 14.55
CA VAL A 113 -0.30 14.25 13.77
C VAL A 113 -1.30 14.98 12.87
N GLU A 114 -1.44 16.30 13.04
CA GLU A 114 -2.35 17.10 12.20
C GLU A 114 -1.97 16.96 10.71
N GLY A 115 -2.71 16.14 9.97
CA GLY A 115 -2.65 16.05 8.52
C GLY A 115 -2.09 14.72 7.98
N ARG A 116 -1.37 14.82 6.86
CA ARG A 116 -0.84 13.69 6.10
C ARG A 116 0.54 13.32 6.64
N HIS A 117 0.69 12.06 7.02
CA HIS A 117 1.92 11.55 7.63
C HIS A 117 2.91 11.03 6.59
N TRP A 118 2.41 10.37 5.53
CA TRP A 118 3.22 9.90 4.41
C TRP A 118 2.42 9.86 3.10
N GLU A 119 3.09 9.94 1.95
CA GLU A 119 2.48 9.79 0.63
C GLU A 119 3.44 9.21 -0.43
N THR A 120 2.88 8.59 -1.47
CA THR A 120 3.63 8.17 -2.66
C THR A 120 4.13 9.35 -3.50
N GLY A 121 3.50 10.53 -3.37
CA GLY A 121 3.86 11.74 -4.11
C GLY A 121 3.43 11.68 -5.58
N THR A 122 2.36 10.94 -5.86
CA THR A 122 1.90 10.63 -7.23
C THR A 122 0.59 11.30 -7.60
N ALA A 123 0.13 12.25 -6.78
CA ALA A 123 -1.02 13.09 -7.10
C ALA A 123 -0.84 13.75 -8.47
N GLN A 124 -1.87 13.71 -9.32
CA GLN A 124 -1.83 14.21 -10.70
C GLN A 124 -2.85 15.31 -10.99
#